data_AF-A0A2V8RUV0-F1
#
_entry.id   AF-A0A2V8RUV0-F1
#
_cell.length_a   1.000
_cell.length_b   1.000
_cell.length_c   1.000
_cell.angle_alpha   90.00
_cell.angle_beta   90.00
_cell.angle_gamma   90.00
#
_symmetry.space_group_name_H-M   'P 1'
#
loop_
_entity.id
_entity.type
_entity.pdbx_description
1 polymer ?
#
loop_
_entity_poly.entity_id
_entity_poly.type
_entity_poly.pdbx_seq_one_letter_code
_entity_poly.pdbx_strand_id
1 'polypeptide(L)'
;MMKLIVPFMIAIVGSLIAGCAPPAANTNVANTANVNANAAKPSTAAPTKEALLELDKKANEAWMKGDTAHFEGMLSDKFVRYMNGTRTGKADEIKMIAGTKCDVKSWSLDDAQMTKVSDDVYVNTYKSTFDGSCVMDGKTEKIPSPMRATSVWLRNGDKWQGVYHNEAVIIDPKAPPAPPAKPEAKKEEPKKDDKAASNSNAGNATATEPATSTASANTDALVKMHQAGWEAFKAKDANWFNEHIAANFGVVDPTGAYYGSKADAIKRWTETMKCEGITNVKVSDGSSTSITPTVEILTLKGTADGTCDGQKNGDLYQTAVYVKEGDAWKLAYMFEVPAM
;
A
#
# COMPACT_ATOMS: atom_id res chain seq x y z
N MET A 1 17.01 32.61 -40.14
CA MET A 1 15.85 33.16 -40.88
C MET A 1 15.40 32.15 -41.93
N MET A 2 14.09 31.91 -41.97
CA MET A 2 13.27 31.21 -42.99
C MET A 2 13.61 29.74 -43.33
N LYS A 3 12.77 28.76 -42.95
CA LYS A 3 11.42 28.38 -43.47
C LYS A 3 11.55 27.71 -44.86
N LEU A 4 10.80 26.69 -45.28
CA LEU A 4 9.68 25.88 -44.78
C LEU A 4 9.26 24.97 -45.99
N ILE A 5 8.35 24.02 -45.77
CA ILE A 5 7.27 23.56 -46.70
C ILE A 5 7.38 22.13 -47.30
N VAL A 6 6.41 21.31 -46.85
CA VAL A 6 5.79 20.12 -47.48
C VAL A 6 4.54 20.58 -48.27
N PRO A 7 4.06 19.86 -49.30
CA PRO A 7 2.61 19.57 -49.34
C PRO A 7 2.17 18.20 -49.93
N PHE A 8 1.25 17.55 -49.21
CA PHE A 8 -0.13 17.10 -49.53
C PHE A 8 -0.58 16.42 -50.85
N MET A 9 -1.23 15.24 -50.67
CA MET A 9 -2.54 14.71 -51.15
C MET A 9 -2.92 14.47 -52.64
N ILE A 10 -3.54 13.30 -52.89
CA ILE A 10 -4.69 13.07 -53.81
C ILE A 10 -5.61 11.96 -53.25
N ALA A 11 -6.94 12.18 -53.33
CA ALA A 11 -8.04 11.23 -53.07
C ALA A 11 -8.89 11.04 -54.34
N ILE A 12 -9.49 9.86 -54.58
CA ILE A 12 -10.59 9.63 -55.54
C ILE A 12 -11.61 8.59 -55.00
N VAL A 13 -12.89 8.87 -55.31
CA VAL A 13 -14.17 8.26 -54.91
C VAL A 13 -14.69 7.24 -55.95
N GLY A 14 -15.57 6.31 -55.54
CA GLY A 14 -16.49 5.62 -56.47
C GLY A 14 -17.50 4.67 -55.79
N SER A 15 -18.80 4.95 -55.95
CA SER A 15 -19.95 4.13 -55.50
C SER A 15 -20.88 3.78 -56.69
N LEU A 16 -21.70 2.72 -56.54
CA LEU A 16 -23.09 2.44 -57.04
C LEU A 16 -23.24 1.00 -57.63
N ILE A 17 -24.01 0.07 -57.01
CA ILE A 17 -25.46 -0.34 -57.12
C ILE A 17 -25.75 -1.64 -57.94
N ALA A 18 -26.29 -2.63 -57.20
CA ALA A 18 -27.36 -3.65 -57.43
C ALA A 18 -27.52 -4.54 -58.69
N GLY A 19 -27.86 -5.81 -58.42
CA GLY A 19 -28.60 -6.75 -59.29
C GLY A 19 -28.91 -8.10 -58.61
N CYS A 20 -30.19 -8.48 -58.51
CA CYS A 20 -30.72 -9.71 -57.87
C CYS A 20 -30.80 -10.92 -58.82
N ALA A 21 -30.63 -12.14 -58.29
CA ALA A 21 -31.22 -13.38 -58.80
C ALA A 21 -31.29 -14.49 -57.71
N PRO A 22 -32.41 -15.25 -57.58
CA PRO A 22 -32.45 -16.56 -56.92
C PRO A 22 -32.87 -17.68 -57.92
N PRO A 23 -32.95 -18.97 -57.54
CA PRO A 23 -32.17 -19.75 -56.56
C PRO A 23 -31.62 -21.07 -57.19
N ALA A 24 -30.71 -21.76 -56.48
CA ALA A 24 -30.56 -23.20 -56.62
C ALA A 24 -30.26 -23.82 -55.25
N ALA A 25 -31.16 -24.68 -54.79
CA ALA A 25 -30.99 -25.51 -53.61
C ALA A 25 -29.89 -26.54 -53.89
N ASN A 26 -28.87 -26.58 -53.02
CA ASN A 26 -27.96 -27.71 -52.93
C ASN A 26 -27.84 -28.10 -51.46
N THR A 27 -28.55 -29.16 -51.10
CA THR A 27 -28.27 -30.01 -49.95
C THR A 27 -26.95 -30.72 -50.19
N ASN A 28 -25.92 -30.47 -49.38
CA ASN A 28 -24.96 -31.50 -49.00
C ASN A 28 -24.13 -31.08 -47.79
N VAL A 29 -24.34 -31.88 -46.73
CA VAL A 29 -23.33 -32.45 -45.84
C VAL A 29 -22.50 -31.48 -45.00
N ALA A 30 -22.82 -31.51 -43.72
CA ALA A 30 -22.05 -31.01 -42.59
C ALA A 30 -20.55 -31.26 -42.76
N ASN A 31 -19.77 -30.18 -42.82
CA ASN A 31 -18.38 -30.20 -42.45
C ASN A 31 -18.26 -29.41 -41.14
N THR A 32 -18.13 -30.15 -40.07
CA THR A 32 -18.05 -29.67 -38.69
C THR A 32 -16.93 -28.65 -38.59
N ALA A 33 -17.30 -27.41 -38.25
CA ALA A 33 -16.38 -26.35 -37.93
C ALA A 33 -15.41 -26.81 -36.84
N ASN A 34 -14.12 -26.85 -37.15
CA ASN A 34 -13.07 -26.85 -36.16
C ASN A 34 -13.01 -25.43 -35.57
N VAL A 35 -13.95 -25.13 -34.68
CA VAL A 35 -13.93 -23.91 -33.88
C VAL A 35 -12.75 -24.05 -32.95
N ASN A 36 -11.70 -23.29 -33.24
CA ASN A 36 -10.52 -23.13 -32.41
C ASN A 36 -10.97 -22.73 -31.00
N ALA A 37 -11.11 -23.71 -30.11
CA ALA A 37 -11.47 -23.55 -28.71
C ALA A 37 -10.25 -23.03 -27.93
N ASN A 38 -9.74 -21.88 -28.35
CA ASN A 38 -8.98 -21.00 -27.48
C ASN A 38 -9.92 -19.88 -27.04
N ALA A 39 -11.08 -20.28 -26.50
CA ALA A 39 -11.90 -19.39 -25.70
C ALA A 39 -11.02 -18.99 -24.52
N ALA A 40 -10.53 -17.74 -24.53
CA ALA A 40 -9.84 -17.16 -23.39
C ALA A 40 -10.65 -17.50 -22.15
N LYS A 41 -9.99 -18.17 -21.17
CA LYS A 41 -10.61 -18.50 -19.88
C LYS A 41 -11.35 -17.25 -19.41
N PRO A 42 -12.65 -17.33 -19.05
CA PRO A 42 -13.38 -16.15 -18.60
C PRO A 42 -12.57 -15.47 -17.51
N SER A 43 -12.22 -14.20 -17.76
CA SER A 43 -11.49 -13.39 -16.79
C SER A 43 -12.26 -13.43 -15.48
N THR A 44 -11.63 -13.96 -14.43
CA THR A 44 -12.23 -14.00 -13.10
C THR A 44 -12.68 -12.58 -12.73
N ALA A 45 -13.96 -12.42 -12.37
CA ALA A 45 -14.56 -11.11 -12.13
C ALA A 45 -13.76 -10.28 -11.11
N ALA A 46 -13.68 -8.96 -11.29
CA ALA A 46 -13.06 -8.06 -10.32
C ALA A 46 -13.70 -8.25 -8.92
N PRO A 47 -12.94 -8.13 -7.82
CA PRO A 47 -13.52 -8.21 -6.49
C PRO A 47 -14.41 -6.99 -6.23
N THR A 48 -15.35 -7.13 -5.31
CA THR A 48 -16.01 -5.97 -4.70
C THR A 48 -15.23 -5.52 -3.48
N LYS A 49 -15.40 -4.25 -3.08
CA LYS A 49 -14.79 -3.74 -1.84
C LYS A 49 -15.32 -4.47 -0.61
N GLU A 50 -16.58 -4.89 -0.61
CA GLU A 50 -17.19 -5.67 0.48
C GLU A 50 -16.57 -7.08 0.57
N ALA A 51 -16.22 -7.70 -0.56
CA ALA A 51 -15.54 -8.99 -0.58
C ALA A 51 -14.13 -8.90 0.01
N LEU A 52 -13.38 -7.82 -0.29
CA LEU A 52 -12.07 -7.60 0.33
C LEU A 52 -12.19 -7.22 1.81
N LEU A 53 -13.18 -6.40 2.18
CA LEU A 53 -13.47 -6.08 3.58
C LEU A 53 -13.82 -7.33 4.39
N GLU A 54 -14.49 -8.31 3.80
CA GLU A 54 -14.77 -9.59 4.44
C GLU A 54 -13.51 -10.41 4.69
N LEU A 55 -12.49 -10.32 3.83
CA LEU A 55 -11.18 -10.91 4.11
C LEU A 55 -10.50 -10.20 5.29
N ASP A 56 -10.56 -8.87 5.33
CA ASP A 56 -10.04 -8.07 6.44
C ASP A 56 -10.76 -8.38 7.77
N LYS A 57 -12.08 -8.61 7.75
CA LYS A 57 -12.83 -9.05 8.94
C LYS A 57 -12.33 -10.39 9.47
N LYS A 58 -12.16 -11.38 8.58
CA LYS A 58 -11.63 -12.70 8.95
C LYS A 58 -10.21 -12.62 9.49
N ALA A 59 -9.37 -11.76 8.89
CA ALA A 59 -8.02 -11.51 9.38
C ALA A 59 -8.04 -10.93 10.81
N ASN A 60 -8.92 -9.98 11.10
CA ASN A 60 -9.07 -9.41 12.45
C ASN A 60 -9.58 -10.45 13.46
N GLU A 61 -10.57 -11.27 13.09
CA GLU A 61 -11.05 -12.37 13.94
C GLU A 61 -9.96 -13.39 14.26
N ALA A 62 -9.12 -13.72 13.27
CA ALA A 62 -7.98 -14.62 13.44
C ALA A 62 -6.89 -13.99 14.31
N TRP A 63 -6.57 -12.71 14.07
CA TRP A 63 -5.55 -11.95 14.81
C TRP A 63 -5.88 -11.88 16.30
N MET A 64 -7.12 -11.53 16.65
CA MET A 64 -7.57 -11.47 18.06
C MET A 64 -7.43 -12.82 18.78
N LYS A 65 -7.44 -13.93 18.04
CA LYS A 65 -7.29 -15.30 18.56
C LYS A 65 -5.85 -15.83 18.49
N GLY A 66 -4.90 -15.08 17.93
CA GLY A 66 -3.54 -15.55 17.67
C GLY A 66 -3.48 -16.71 16.66
N ASP A 67 -4.45 -16.80 15.73
CA ASP A 67 -4.59 -17.91 14.78
C ASP A 67 -3.56 -17.81 13.64
N THR A 68 -2.35 -18.30 13.91
CA THR A 68 -1.25 -18.31 12.95
C THR A 68 -1.54 -19.12 11.68
N ALA A 69 -2.32 -20.20 11.76
CA ALA A 69 -2.65 -21.04 10.61
C ALA A 69 -3.49 -20.29 9.57
N HIS A 70 -4.40 -19.41 10.03
CA HIS A 70 -5.11 -18.50 9.14
C HIS A 70 -4.15 -17.62 8.34
N PHE A 71 -3.18 -16.98 9.00
CA PHE A 71 -2.23 -16.07 8.35
C PHE A 71 -1.20 -16.79 7.48
N GLU A 72 -0.80 -18.02 7.81
CA GLU A 72 0.01 -18.87 6.93
C GLU A 72 -0.65 -19.09 5.57
N GLY A 73 -1.97 -19.33 5.55
CA GLY A 73 -2.75 -19.54 4.33
C GLY A 73 -3.17 -18.25 3.62
N MET A 74 -3.40 -17.16 4.37
CA MET A 74 -3.89 -15.89 3.85
C MET A 74 -2.76 -15.00 3.30
N LEU A 75 -1.61 -14.94 3.96
CA LEU A 75 -0.53 -14.05 3.55
C LEU A 75 0.27 -14.61 2.38
N SER A 76 0.62 -13.74 1.44
CA SER A 76 1.56 -14.03 0.37
C SER A 76 2.97 -14.15 0.93
N ASP A 77 3.82 -14.96 0.30
CA ASP A 77 5.25 -15.01 0.64
C ASP A 77 5.97 -13.69 0.27
N LYS A 78 5.31 -12.83 -0.52
CA LYS A 78 5.73 -11.46 -0.85
C LYS A 78 5.19 -10.42 0.14
N PHE A 79 4.62 -10.84 1.27
CA PHE A 79 4.08 -9.93 2.27
C PHE A 79 5.18 -9.01 2.82
N VAL A 80 4.84 -7.73 2.90
CA VAL A 80 5.69 -6.68 3.46
C VAL A 80 4.86 -5.87 4.44
N ARG A 81 5.42 -5.59 5.60
CA ARG A 81 4.92 -4.58 6.52
C ARG A 81 6.05 -3.62 6.87
N TYR A 82 5.72 -2.35 7.05
CA TYR A 82 6.66 -1.33 7.47
C TYR A 82 6.06 -0.51 8.61
N MET A 83 6.57 -0.74 9.81
CA MET A 83 6.09 -0.10 11.03
C MET A 83 7.27 0.20 11.94
N ASN A 84 7.27 1.37 12.56
CA ASN A 84 8.33 1.81 13.48
C ASN A 84 9.73 1.67 12.88
N GLY A 85 9.88 2.03 11.60
CA GLY A 85 11.14 1.97 10.86
C GLY A 85 11.66 0.57 10.57
N THR A 86 10.89 -0.46 10.92
CA THR A 86 11.25 -1.85 10.72
C THR A 86 10.41 -2.44 9.60
N ARG A 87 11.09 -3.00 8.61
CA ARG A 87 10.47 -3.71 7.51
C ARG A 87 10.48 -5.21 7.79
N THR A 88 9.30 -5.81 7.86
CA THR A 88 9.11 -7.22 8.20
C THR A 88 8.41 -7.99 7.08
N GLY A 89 8.63 -9.31 7.08
CA GLY A 89 7.99 -10.23 6.14
C GLY A 89 6.91 -11.11 6.79
N LYS A 90 6.34 -12.02 6.01
CA LYS A 90 5.31 -12.97 6.44
C LYS A 90 5.68 -13.74 7.73
N ALA A 91 6.92 -14.23 7.82
CA ALA A 91 7.37 -15.02 8.96
C ALA A 91 7.39 -14.22 10.28
N ASP A 92 7.85 -12.97 10.22
CA ASP A 92 7.86 -12.07 11.38
C ASP A 92 6.43 -11.69 11.80
N GLU A 93 5.54 -11.48 10.83
CA GLU A 93 4.13 -11.19 11.10
C GLU A 93 3.44 -12.38 11.79
N ILE A 94 3.64 -13.60 11.31
CA ILE A 94 3.12 -14.81 11.95
C ILE A 94 3.68 -14.98 13.37
N LYS A 95 4.98 -14.70 13.57
CA LYS A 95 5.61 -14.74 14.89
C LYS A 95 5.00 -13.72 15.85
N MET A 96 4.72 -12.51 15.36
CA MET A 96 4.03 -11.47 16.14
C MET A 96 2.64 -11.95 16.55
N ILE A 97 1.85 -12.49 15.62
CA ILE A 97 0.48 -12.98 15.85
C ILE A 97 0.47 -14.13 16.87
N ALA A 98 1.45 -15.03 16.83
CA ALA A 98 1.58 -16.11 17.81
C ALA A 98 1.74 -15.60 19.25
N GLY A 99 2.34 -14.41 19.42
CA GLY A 99 2.52 -13.74 20.71
C GLY A 99 1.32 -12.90 21.13
N THR A 100 0.41 -12.57 20.21
CA THR A 100 -0.74 -11.70 20.46
C THR A 100 -1.81 -12.40 21.29
N LYS A 101 -2.27 -11.73 22.34
CA LYS A 101 -3.47 -12.12 23.10
C LYS A 101 -4.34 -10.90 23.31
N CYS A 102 -5.54 -10.90 22.73
CA CYS A 102 -6.43 -9.75 22.82
C CYS A 102 -7.66 -10.03 23.66
N ASP A 103 -8.06 -9.05 24.46
CA ASP A 103 -9.37 -8.95 25.12
C ASP A 103 -10.14 -7.83 24.43
N VAL A 104 -10.94 -8.19 23.41
CA VAL A 104 -11.74 -7.27 22.60
C VAL A 104 -13.21 -7.44 22.94
N LYS A 105 -13.82 -6.35 23.40
CA LYS A 105 -15.24 -6.27 23.78
C LYS A 105 -16.14 -6.00 22.60
N SER A 106 -15.70 -5.09 21.72
CA SER A 106 -16.41 -4.78 20.48
C SER A 106 -15.45 -4.24 19.43
N TRP A 107 -15.81 -4.41 18.16
CA TRP A 107 -15.06 -3.87 17.03
C TRP A 107 -15.96 -3.71 15.80
N SER A 108 -15.57 -2.83 14.87
CA SER A 108 -16.23 -2.64 13.58
C SER A 108 -15.23 -2.24 12.50
N LEU A 109 -15.52 -2.65 11.26
CA LEU A 109 -14.85 -2.17 10.05
C LEU A 109 -15.88 -1.51 9.14
N ASP A 110 -15.70 -0.21 8.90
CA ASP A 110 -16.67 0.66 8.24
C ASP A 110 -16.00 1.50 7.14
N ASP A 111 -16.82 2.21 6.36
CA ASP A 111 -16.36 3.19 5.35
C ASP A 111 -15.39 2.65 4.31
N ALA A 112 -15.52 1.37 3.93
CA ALA A 112 -14.61 0.73 2.98
C ALA A 112 -14.56 1.43 1.61
N GLN A 113 -13.33 1.67 1.17
CA GLN A 113 -12.94 2.23 -0.12
C GLN A 113 -11.98 1.27 -0.81
N MET A 114 -12.02 1.21 -2.13
CA MET A 114 -11.16 0.31 -2.90
C MET A 114 -10.47 1.03 -4.04
N THR A 115 -9.15 0.88 -4.12
CA THR A 115 -8.32 1.34 -5.22
C THR A 115 -7.90 0.15 -6.07
N LYS A 116 -8.25 0.17 -7.36
CA LYS A 116 -7.73 -0.79 -8.33
C LYS A 116 -6.32 -0.37 -8.76
N VAL A 117 -5.31 -1.18 -8.43
CA VAL A 117 -3.92 -0.99 -8.86
C VAL A 117 -3.67 -1.69 -10.20
N SER A 118 -4.09 -2.95 -10.31
CA SER A 118 -4.09 -3.73 -11.56
C SER A 118 -5.28 -4.69 -11.56
N ASP A 119 -5.40 -5.56 -12.56
CA ASP A 119 -6.48 -6.57 -12.60
C ASP A 119 -6.37 -7.61 -11.47
N ASP A 120 -5.17 -7.80 -10.93
CA ASP A 120 -4.87 -8.78 -9.87
C ASP A 120 -4.41 -8.14 -8.55
N VAL A 121 -4.34 -6.81 -8.47
CA VAL A 121 -3.91 -6.12 -7.25
C VAL A 121 -4.87 -4.98 -6.90
N TYR A 122 -5.40 -5.04 -5.69
CA TYR A 122 -6.34 -4.07 -5.16
C TYR A 122 -5.90 -3.62 -3.77
N VAL A 123 -6.18 -2.36 -3.44
CA VAL A 123 -6.03 -1.82 -2.09
C VAL A 123 -7.42 -1.63 -1.50
N ASN A 124 -7.63 -2.09 -0.28
CA ASN A 124 -8.82 -1.85 0.52
C ASN A 124 -8.46 -0.95 1.69
N THR A 125 -9.16 0.16 1.83
CA THR A 125 -8.93 1.17 2.87
C THR A 125 -10.22 1.40 3.63
N TYR A 126 -10.18 1.29 4.95
CA TYR A 126 -11.39 1.33 5.78
C TYR A 126 -11.11 1.94 7.15
N LYS A 127 -12.17 2.31 7.86
CA LYS A 127 -12.09 2.75 9.24
C LYS A 127 -12.22 1.52 10.13
N SER A 128 -11.29 1.32 11.05
CA SER A 128 -11.39 0.32 12.11
C SER A 128 -11.66 1.01 13.45
N THR A 129 -12.58 0.43 14.22
CA THR A 129 -12.87 0.85 15.60
C THR A 129 -12.76 -0.37 16.48
N PHE A 130 -11.98 -0.26 17.56
CA PHE A 130 -11.83 -1.31 18.56
C PHE A 130 -12.10 -0.76 19.97
N ASP A 131 -12.75 -1.58 20.79
CA ASP A 131 -12.75 -1.47 22.24
C ASP A 131 -12.12 -2.74 22.82
N GLY A 132 -10.87 -2.64 23.23
CA GLY A 132 -10.12 -3.78 23.74
C GLY A 132 -8.67 -3.46 24.05
N SER A 133 -7.96 -4.48 24.47
CA SER A 133 -6.52 -4.44 24.73
C SER A 133 -5.85 -5.71 24.22
N CYS A 134 -4.57 -5.63 23.87
CA CYS A 134 -3.77 -6.78 23.50
C CYS A 134 -2.47 -6.82 24.29
N VAL A 135 -1.99 -8.04 24.55
CA VAL A 135 -0.64 -8.29 25.03
C VAL A 135 0.30 -8.27 23.84
N MET A 136 1.18 -7.28 23.80
CA MET A 136 2.24 -7.11 22.81
C MET A 136 3.56 -6.98 23.57
N ASP A 137 4.57 -7.79 23.23
CA ASP A 137 5.87 -7.83 23.91
C ASP A 137 5.78 -7.95 25.44
N GLY A 138 4.79 -8.74 25.91
CA GLY A 138 4.56 -8.97 27.35
C GLY A 138 3.86 -7.82 28.08
N LYS A 139 3.44 -6.76 27.39
CA LYS A 139 2.70 -5.63 27.95
C LYS A 139 1.28 -5.60 27.42
N THR A 140 0.32 -5.41 28.31
CA THR A 140 -1.07 -5.15 27.93
C THR A 140 -1.21 -3.69 27.55
N GLU A 141 -1.60 -3.44 26.29
CA GLU A 141 -1.82 -2.10 25.76
C GLU A 141 -3.22 -1.99 25.16
N LYS A 142 -3.82 -0.81 25.26
CA LYS A 142 -5.11 -0.54 24.61
C LYS A 142 -4.90 -0.52 23.10
N ILE A 143 -5.79 -1.18 22.35
CA ILE A 143 -5.77 -1.11 20.88
C ILE A 143 -6.08 0.35 20.48
N PRO A 144 -5.22 1.01 19.68
CA PRO A 144 -5.50 2.35 19.20
C PRO A 144 -6.83 2.39 18.44
N SER A 145 -7.63 3.44 18.63
CA SER A 145 -8.97 3.52 18.06
C SER A 145 -9.49 4.96 18.10
N PRO A 146 -10.13 5.46 17.03
CA PRO A 146 -10.31 4.82 15.72
C PRO A 146 -9.03 4.87 14.87
N MET A 147 -8.89 3.91 13.95
CA MET A 147 -7.77 3.86 12.99
C MET A 147 -8.25 3.82 11.54
N ARG A 148 -7.39 4.28 10.65
CA ARG A 148 -7.48 4.11 9.20
C ARG A 148 -6.58 2.94 8.85
N ALA A 149 -7.19 1.83 8.48
CA ALA A 149 -6.48 0.62 8.09
C ALA A 149 -6.40 0.52 6.55
N THR A 150 -5.37 -0.15 6.07
CA THR A 150 -5.17 -0.44 4.65
C THR A 150 -4.61 -1.83 4.47
N SER A 151 -5.21 -2.60 3.57
CA SER A 151 -4.73 -3.89 3.11
C SER A 151 -4.51 -3.89 1.60
N VAL A 152 -3.39 -4.43 1.13
CA VAL A 152 -3.18 -4.70 -0.30
C VAL A 152 -3.36 -6.19 -0.55
N TRP A 153 -4.26 -6.50 -1.48
CA TRP A 153 -4.67 -7.85 -1.84
C TRP A 153 -4.15 -8.20 -3.23
N LEU A 154 -3.43 -9.32 -3.33
CA LEU A 154 -2.97 -9.93 -4.58
C LEU A 154 -3.83 -11.14 -4.90
N ARG A 155 -4.33 -11.21 -6.13
CA ARG A 155 -4.94 -12.42 -6.68
C ARG A 155 -3.83 -13.37 -7.14
N ASN A 156 -3.87 -14.60 -6.63
CA ASN A 156 -2.98 -15.68 -7.02
C ASN A 156 -3.84 -16.91 -7.37
N GLY A 157 -4.07 -17.11 -8.66
CA GLY A 157 -5.07 -18.06 -9.14
C GLY A 157 -6.47 -17.66 -8.69
N ASP A 158 -7.17 -18.58 -8.01
CA ASP A 158 -8.53 -18.35 -7.50
C ASP A 158 -8.56 -17.81 -6.05
N LYS A 159 -7.39 -17.47 -5.48
CA LYS A 159 -7.25 -17.01 -4.09
C LYS A 159 -6.80 -15.55 -4.03
N TRP A 160 -7.29 -14.84 -3.04
CA TRP A 160 -6.77 -13.54 -2.63
C TRP A 160 -5.81 -13.71 -1.46
N GLN A 161 -4.65 -13.08 -1.55
CA GLN A 161 -3.62 -13.12 -0.53
C GLN A 161 -3.24 -11.70 -0.09
N GLY A 162 -3.03 -11.50 1.20
CA GLY A 162 -2.53 -10.23 1.73
C GLY A 162 -1.05 -10.07 1.39
N VAL A 163 -0.67 -8.93 0.80
CA VAL A 163 0.74 -8.57 0.54
C VAL A 163 1.21 -7.36 1.36
N TYR A 164 0.28 -6.64 1.98
CA TYR A 164 0.58 -5.54 2.90
C TYR A 164 -0.64 -5.30 3.80
N HIS A 165 -0.37 -4.95 5.06
CA HIS A 165 -1.36 -4.39 5.98
C HIS A 165 -0.69 -3.35 6.88
N ASN A 166 -1.37 -2.22 7.12
CA ASN A 166 -0.92 -1.21 8.08
C ASN A 166 -2.08 -0.32 8.54
N GLU A 167 -1.87 0.38 9.64
CA GLU A 167 -2.88 1.19 10.31
C GLU A 167 -2.30 2.52 10.79
N ALA A 168 -3.11 3.57 10.68
CA ALA A 168 -2.79 4.92 11.14
C ALA A 168 -3.90 5.37 12.10
N VAL A 169 -3.55 5.94 13.26
CA VAL A 169 -4.57 6.53 14.14
C VAL A 169 -5.26 7.68 13.40
N ILE A 170 -6.59 7.72 13.44
CA ILE A 170 -7.34 8.86 12.91
C ILE A 170 -7.28 9.98 13.94
N ILE A 171 -6.53 11.03 13.61
CA ILE A 171 -6.37 12.20 14.46
C ILE A 171 -7.46 13.20 14.10
N ASP A 172 -8.29 13.60 15.07
CA ASP A 172 -9.15 14.76 14.89
C ASP A 172 -8.28 16.03 15.00
N PRO A 173 -8.11 16.81 13.92
CA PRO A 173 -7.31 18.02 13.97
C PRO A 173 -7.86 19.07 14.96
N LYS A 174 -9.13 18.98 15.36
CA LYS A 174 -9.74 19.85 16.39
C LYS A 174 -9.55 19.34 17.82
N ALA A 175 -9.12 18.10 17.98
CA ALA A 175 -8.88 17.47 19.28
C ALA A 175 -7.64 16.55 19.20
N PRO A 176 -6.43 17.11 18.98
CA PRO A 176 -5.23 16.30 18.86
C PRO A 176 -4.99 15.49 20.14
N PRO A 177 -4.45 14.26 20.02
CA PRO A 177 -4.14 13.45 21.19
C PRO A 177 -3.15 14.19 22.09
N ALA A 178 -3.33 14.03 23.41
CA ALA A 178 -2.41 14.61 24.39
C ALA A 178 -0.98 14.12 24.11
N PRO A 179 0.05 14.98 24.28
CA PRO A 179 1.43 14.55 24.12
C PRO A 179 1.70 13.31 25.00
N PRO A 180 2.47 12.33 24.51
CA PRO A 180 2.87 11.20 25.36
C PRO A 180 3.48 11.77 26.64
N ALA A 181 3.01 11.27 27.78
CA ALA A 181 3.51 11.71 29.07
C ALA A 181 5.04 11.60 29.05
N LYS A 182 5.74 12.70 29.35
CA LYS A 182 7.20 12.68 29.50
C LYS A 182 7.53 11.50 30.41
N PRO A 183 8.46 10.60 30.02
CA PRO A 183 8.92 9.56 30.91
C PRO A 183 9.33 10.25 32.21
N GLU A 184 8.66 9.91 33.32
CA GLU A 184 9.09 10.37 34.63
C GLU A 184 10.56 10.01 34.76
N ALA A 185 11.38 11.03 35.03
CA ALA A 185 12.81 10.84 35.22
C ALA A 185 12.99 9.77 36.29
N LYS A 186 13.39 8.56 35.87
CA LYS A 186 13.83 7.52 36.79
C LYS A 186 14.91 8.15 37.65
N LYS A 187 14.58 8.38 38.92
CA LYS A 187 15.52 8.76 39.96
C LYS A 187 16.63 7.71 39.93
N GLU A 188 17.84 8.11 39.54
CA GLU A 188 19.01 7.24 39.58
C GLU A 188 19.16 6.73 41.02
N GLU A 189 18.98 5.42 41.20
CA GLU A 189 19.45 4.75 42.40
C GLU A 189 20.98 4.65 42.35
N PRO A 190 21.67 4.83 43.49
CA PRO A 190 23.12 4.83 43.52
C PRO A 190 23.67 3.46 43.17
N LYS A 191 24.60 3.42 42.22
CA LYS A 191 25.40 2.23 41.86
C LYS A 191 26.08 1.68 43.12
N LYS A 192 25.71 0.46 43.51
CA LYS A 192 26.57 -0.42 44.29
C LYS A 192 27.51 -1.14 43.34
N ASP A 193 28.80 -0.96 43.56
CA ASP A 193 29.84 -1.80 43.00
C ASP A 193 29.72 -3.20 43.56
N ASP A 194 29.49 -4.20 42.71
CA ASP A 194 29.81 -5.59 43.03
C ASP A 194 30.49 -6.26 41.83
N LYS A 195 31.73 -6.67 42.09
CA LYS A 195 32.57 -7.53 41.25
C LYS A 195 32.14 -8.99 41.39
N ALA A 196 32.35 -9.75 40.31
CA ALA A 196 32.28 -11.22 40.18
C ALA A 196 30.86 -11.81 40.11
N ALA A 197 30.55 -12.83 39.31
CA ALA A 197 31.37 -13.79 38.58
C ALA A 197 30.71 -14.12 37.24
N SER A 198 31.54 -14.29 36.22
CA SER A 198 31.16 -14.90 34.95
C SER A 198 30.77 -16.35 35.20
N ASN A 199 29.56 -16.74 34.80
CA ASN A 199 29.24 -18.13 34.52
C ASN A 199 28.59 -18.20 33.14
N SER A 200 29.43 -18.57 32.18
CA SER A 200 29.07 -18.92 30.81
C SER A 200 28.23 -20.18 30.81
N ASN A 201 26.95 -20.05 30.47
CA ASN A 201 26.21 -21.15 29.86
C ASN A 201 25.47 -20.60 28.63
N ALA A 202 26.22 -20.48 27.55
CA ALA A 202 25.72 -20.21 26.22
C ALA A 202 25.01 -21.48 25.71
N GLY A 203 23.70 -21.55 25.96
CA GLY A 203 22.80 -22.41 25.21
C GLY A 203 22.72 -21.87 23.79
N ASN A 204 23.44 -22.54 22.88
CA ASN A 204 23.50 -22.27 21.46
C ASN A 204 22.12 -22.50 20.82
N ALA A 205 21.24 -21.51 20.88
CA ALA A 205 20.11 -21.39 19.98
C ALA A 205 20.53 -20.46 18.85
N THR A 206 21.01 -21.06 17.76
CA THR A 206 21.22 -20.37 16.48
C THR A 206 19.88 -19.77 16.08
N ALA A 207 19.65 -18.50 16.43
CA ALA A 207 18.57 -17.73 15.87
C ALA A 207 18.91 -17.55 14.40
N THR A 208 18.29 -18.38 13.56
CA THR A 208 18.31 -18.21 12.11
C THR A 208 17.80 -16.80 11.84
N GLU A 209 18.68 -15.94 11.35
CA GLU A 209 18.36 -14.60 10.88
C GLU A 209 17.19 -14.74 9.88
N PRO A 210 16.05 -14.05 10.10
CA PRO A 210 14.94 -14.10 9.17
C PRO A 210 15.44 -13.65 7.79
N ALA A 211 15.11 -14.43 6.76
CA ALA A 211 15.51 -14.12 5.39
C ALA A 211 15.02 -12.71 5.03
N THR A 212 15.94 -11.75 4.98
CA THR A 212 15.68 -10.42 4.45
C THR A 212 15.28 -10.59 2.99
N SER A 213 14.02 -10.30 2.67
CA SER A 213 13.55 -10.33 1.28
C SER A 213 14.43 -9.37 0.48
N THR A 214 15.16 -9.88 -0.51
CA THR A 214 16.05 -9.04 -1.33
C THR A 214 15.24 -7.94 -1.99
N ALA A 215 15.74 -6.71 -1.93
CA ALA A 215 15.14 -5.56 -2.59
C ALA A 215 14.96 -5.83 -4.10
N SER A 216 13.89 -5.30 -4.70
CA SER A 216 13.65 -5.46 -6.12
C SER A 216 14.71 -4.73 -6.96
N ALA A 217 14.89 -5.18 -8.21
CA ALA A 217 15.78 -4.51 -9.17
C ALA A 217 15.37 -3.05 -9.49
N ASN A 218 14.13 -2.66 -9.18
CA ASN A 218 13.63 -1.30 -9.42
C ASN A 218 13.73 -0.39 -8.19
N THR A 219 14.23 -0.87 -7.04
CA THR A 219 14.28 -0.09 -5.79
C THR A 219 14.88 1.31 -5.99
N ASP A 220 16.06 1.42 -6.58
CA ASP A 220 16.72 2.73 -6.80
C ASP A 220 15.90 3.68 -7.68
N ALA A 221 15.25 3.14 -8.74
CA ALA A 221 14.43 3.93 -9.64
C ALA A 221 13.17 4.45 -8.94
N LEU A 222 12.51 3.59 -8.15
CA LEU A 222 11.32 3.97 -7.39
C LEU A 222 11.65 4.96 -6.27
N VAL A 223 12.79 4.79 -5.58
CA VAL A 223 13.28 5.77 -4.58
C VAL A 223 13.53 7.14 -5.21
N LYS A 224 14.20 7.19 -6.37
CA LYS A 224 14.41 8.45 -7.11
C LYS A 224 13.10 9.10 -7.53
N MET A 225 12.16 8.31 -8.03
CA MET A 225 10.83 8.81 -8.39
C MET A 225 10.07 9.34 -7.16
N HIS A 226 10.16 8.66 -6.02
CA HIS A 226 9.53 9.09 -4.78
C HIS A 226 10.16 10.39 -4.24
N GLN A 227 11.50 10.50 -4.27
CA GLN A 227 12.20 11.76 -3.95
C GLN A 227 11.73 12.91 -4.86
N ALA A 228 11.59 12.66 -6.16
CA ALA A 228 11.07 13.68 -7.09
C ALA A 228 9.63 14.11 -6.73
N GLY A 229 8.81 13.19 -6.22
CA GLY A 229 7.48 13.51 -5.69
C GLY A 229 7.52 14.39 -4.44
N TRP A 230 8.47 14.15 -3.53
CA TRP A 230 8.73 15.03 -2.39
C TRP A 230 9.21 16.43 -2.82
N GLU A 231 10.05 16.53 -3.85
CA GLU A 231 10.46 17.82 -4.42
C GLU A 231 9.28 18.54 -5.09
N ALA A 232 8.43 17.81 -5.81
CA ALA A 232 7.20 18.35 -6.39
C ALA A 232 6.22 18.84 -5.32
N PHE A 233 6.10 18.10 -4.21
CA PHE A 233 5.34 18.51 -3.03
C PHE A 233 5.85 19.86 -2.49
N LYS A 234 7.16 19.96 -2.24
CA LYS A 234 7.82 21.20 -1.78
C LYS A 234 7.55 22.37 -2.74
N ALA A 235 7.60 22.11 -4.05
CA ALA A 235 7.38 23.10 -5.10
C ALA A 235 5.89 23.39 -5.41
N LYS A 236 4.96 22.66 -4.78
CA LYS A 236 3.52 22.67 -5.13
C LYS A 236 3.25 22.38 -6.61
N ASP A 237 4.05 21.49 -7.21
CA ASP A 237 3.99 21.16 -8.64
C ASP A 237 2.88 20.15 -8.95
N ALA A 238 1.67 20.66 -9.20
CA ALA A 238 0.52 19.85 -9.59
C ALA A 238 0.72 19.11 -10.93
N ASN A 239 1.55 19.63 -11.84
CA ASN A 239 1.77 18.99 -13.14
C ASN A 239 2.58 17.71 -12.97
N TRP A 240 3.61 17.74 -12.13
CA TRP A 240 4.40 16.55 -11.82
C TRP A 240 3.50 15.42 -11.30
N PHE A 241 2.61 15.72 -10.34
CA PHE A 241 1.69 14.70 -9.83
C PHE A 241 0.74 14.19 -10.91
N ASN A 242 0.18 15.09 -11.73
CA ASN A 242 -0.68 14.69 -12.84
C ASN A 242 0.02 13.74 -13.82
N GLU A 243 1.32 13.89 -14.02
CA GLU A 243 2.10 13.00 -14.88
C GLU A 243 2.52 11.71 -14.19
N HIS A 244 2.78 11.69 -12.88
CA HIS A 244 3.48 10.59 -12.22
C HIS A 244 2.62 9.70 -11.30
N ILE A 245 1.36 10.07 -11.05
CA ILE A 245 0.44 9.24 -10.25
C ILE A 245 -0.66 8.63 -11.12
N ALA A 246 -1.03 7.39 -10.80
CA ALA A 246 -2.02 6.61 -11.55
C ALA A 246 -3.41 7.26 -11.47
N ALA A 247 -4.27 6.96 -12.44
CA ALA A 247 -5.61 7.55 -12.48
C ALA A 247 -6.46 7.22 -11.24
N ASN A 248 -6.35 5.99 -10.72
CA ASN A 248 -7.08 5.51 -9.54
C ASN A 248 -6.33 5.76 -8.22
N PHE A 249 -5.41 6.73 -8.18
CA PHE A 249 -4.59 6.99 -7.01
C PHE A 249 -5.42 7.21 -5.73
N GLY A 250 -4.97 6.59 -4.64
CA GLY A 250 -5.48 6.82 -3.29
C GLY A 250 -4.36 7.01 -2.28
N VAL A 251 -4.61 7.78 -1.21
CA VAL A 251 -3.63 7.98 -0.14
C VAL A 251 -4.28 8.07 1.23
N VAL A 252 -3.59 7.50 2.23
CA VAL A 252 -3.80 7.80 3.65
C VAL A 252 -2.65 8.65 4.14
N ASP A 253 -2.96 9.85 4.64
CA ASP A 253 -1.98 10.79 5.16
C ASP A 253 -1.59 10.48 6.63
N PRO A 254 -0.60 11.17 7.22
CA PRO A 254 -0.12 10.88 8.57
C PRO A 254 -1.16 11.11 9.68
N THR A 255 -2.29 11.76 9.38
CA THR A 255 -3.42 11.98 10.30
C THR A 255 -4.49 10.89 10.19
N GLY A 256 -4.31 9.92 9.29
CA GLY A 256 -5.30 8.89 8.99
C GLY A 256 -6.42 9.37 8.06
N ALA A 257 -6.29 10.57 7.46
CA ALA A 257 -7.23 11.07 6.48
C ALA A 257 -7.03 10.34 5.14
N TYR A 258 -8.14 9.95 4.50
CA TYR A 258 -8.12 9.26 3.22
C TYR A 258 -8.53 10.18 2.07
N TYR A 259 -7.71 10.24 1.02
CA TYR A 259 -8.00 10.91 -0.24
C TYR A 259 -8.10 9.85 -1.34
N GLY A 260 -9.34 9.50 -1.71
CA GLY A 260 -9.62 8.40 -2.63
C GLY A 260 -9.59 8.74 -4.11
N SER A 261 -9.17 9.95 -4.46
CA SER A 261 -9.02 10.37 -5.85
C SER A 261 -7.70 11.11 -6.06
N LYS A 262 -7.14 10.92 -7.27
CA LYS A 262 -6.00 11.66 -7.78
C LYS A 262 -6.17 13.18 -7.61
N ALA A 263 -7.34 13.71 -7.97
CA ALA A 263 -7.60 15.15 -7.93
C ALA A 263 -7.61 15.68 -6.50
N ASP A 264 -8.24 14.97 -5.55
CA ASP A 264 -8.31 15.40 -4.15
C ASP A 264 -6.94 15.37 -3.48
N ALA A 265 -6.13 14.34 -3.77
CA ALA A 265 -4.77 14.24 -3.26
C ALA A 265 -3.86 15.36 -3.79
N ILE A 266 -3.89 15.63 -5.11
CA ILE A 266 -3.13 16.75 -5.70
C ILE A 266 -3.55 18.05 -5.07
N LYS A 267 -4.85 18.33 -5.04
CA LYS A 267 -5.41 19.54 -4.44
C LYS A 267 -5.00 19.68 -2.97
N ARG A 268 -4.96 18.58 -2.22
CA ARG A 268 -4.47 18.56 -0.84
C ARG A 268 -3.03 19.04 -0.77
N TRP A 269 -2.14 18.42 -1.53
CA TRP A 269 -0.70 18.70 -1.47
C TRP A 269 -0.32 20.08 -2.02
N THR A 270 -1.00 20.56 -3.07
CA THR A 270 -0.58 21.78 -3.77
C THR A 270 -1.36 23.02 -3.38
N GLU A 271 -2.59 22.87 -2.88
CA GLU A 271 -3.49 24.01 -2.66
C GLU A 271 -3.99 24.13 -1.22
N THR A 272 -4.54 23.06 -0.65
CA THR A 272 -5.31 23.18 0.60
C THR A 272 -4.50 22.90 1.86
N MET A 273 -3.41 22.14 1.78
CA MET A 273 -2.47 21.99 2.89
C MET A 273 -1.58 23.20 3.03
N LYS A 274 -1.63 23.81 4.21
CA LYS A 274 -0.91 25.05 4.51
C LYS A 274 0.45 24.72 5.05
N CYS A 275 1.41 24.55 4.15
CA CYS A 275 2.80 24.32 4.53
C CYS A 275 3.62 25.61 4.48
N GLU A 276 4.42 25.84 5.53
CA GLU A 276 5.29 27.00 5.70
C GLU A 276 6.71 26.56 6.04
N GLY A 277 7.71 27.21 5.43
CA GLY A 277 9.12 26.94 5.73
C GLY A 277 9.67 25.60 5.24
N ILE A 278 9.02 24.97 4.25
CA ILE A 278 9.55 23.76 3.60
C ILE A 278 10.68 24.17 2.65
N THR A 279 11.93 23.92 3.04
CA THR A 279 13.12 24.17 2.22
C THR A 279 13.86 22.90 1.85
N ASN A 280 13.74 21.86 2.69
CA ASN A 280 14.42 20.58 2.52
C ASN A 280 13.42 19.42 2.62
N VAL A 281 13.53 18.49 1.69
CA VAL A 281 12.81 17.22 1.70
C VAL A 281 13.78 16.09 1.37
N LYS A 282 13.59 14.94 1.99
CA LYS A 282 14.48 13.79 1.80
C LYS A 282 13.74 12.48 1.96
N VAL A 283 14.05 11.54 1.08
CA VAL A 283 13.72 10.13 1.15
C VAL A 283 14.97 9.35 1.50
N SER A 284 14.86 8.39 2.43
CA SER A 284 15.90 7.44 2.79
C SER A 284 15.33 6.05 3.02
N ASP A 285 16.22 5.06 3.21
CA ASP A 285 15.88 3.71 3.67
C ASP A 285 14.87 2.99 2.76
N GLY A 286 14.91 3.33 1.47
CA GLY A 286 14.02 2.78 0.47
C GLY A 286 14.34 1.33 0.13
N SER A 287 13.31 0.47 0.19
CA SER A 287 13.40 -0.94 -0.21
C SER A 287 12.09 -1.37 -0.86
N SER A 288 12.14 -1.90 -2.08
CA SER A 288 10.94 -2.37 -2.77
C SER A 288 10.83 -3.89 -2.86
N THR A 289 9.61 -4.40 -3.01
CA THR A 289 9.32 -5.80 -3.34
C THR A 289 8.39 -5.88 -4.53
N SER A 290 8.78 -6.68 -5.53
CA SER A 290 7.94 -6.97 -6.67
C SER A 290 6.80 -7.90 -6.27
N ILE A 291 5.57 -7.42 -6.44
CA ILE A 291 4.33 -8.15 -6.18
C ILE A 291 3.93 -8.91 -7.45
N THR A 292 3.92 -8.22 -8.58
CA THR A 292 3.75 -8.76 -9.93
C THR A 292 4.83 -8.13 -10.84
N PRO A 293 4.99 -8.57 -12.10
CA PRO A 293 5.91 -7.91 -13.04
C PRO A 293 5.62 -6.42 -13.28
N THR A 294 4.41 -5.95 -12.94
CA THR A 294 3.95 -4.58 -13.15
C THR A 294 3.53 -3.88 -11.86
N VAL A 295 3.71 -4.48 -10.68
CA VAL A 295 3.34 -3.88 -9.40
C VAL A 295 4.43 -4.11 -8.37
N GLU A 296 4.85 -3.03 -7.69
CA GLU A 296 5.80 -3.09 -6.59
C GLU A 296 5.31 -2.31 -5.37
N ILE A 297 5.73 -2.77 -4.18
CA ILE A 297 5.55 -2.04 -2.93
C ILE A 297 6.91 -1.52 -2.49
N LEU A 298 7.03 -0.20 -2.35
CA LEU A 298 8.20 0.51 -1.84
C LEU A 298 7.92 0.94 -0.40
N THR A 299 8.80 0.60 0.52
CA THR A 299 8.81 1.11 1.90
C THR A 299 10.00 2.04 2.07
N LEU A 300 9.82 3.20 2.71
CA LEU A 300 10.87 4.21 2.86
C LEU A 300 10.59 5.15 4.03
N LYS A 301 11.62 5.91 4.40
CA LYS A 301 11.51 7.03 5.34
C LYS A 301 11.48 8.35 4.59
N GLY A 302 10.52 9.21 4.90
CA GLY A 302 10.40 10.56 4.38
C GLY A 302 10.63 11.61 5.47
N THR A 303 11.27 12.71 5.15
CA THR A 303 11.49 13.83 6.08
C THR A 303 11.31 15.17 5.36
N ALA A 304 10.72 16.15 6.04
CA ALA A 304 10.68 17.55 5.63
C ALA A 304 10.93 18.47 6.82
N ASP A 305 11.51 19.64 6.55
CA ASP A 305 11.51 20.74 7.50
C ASP A 305 10.17 21.52 7.47
N GLY A 306 10.09 22.59 8.24
CA GLY A 306 8.93 23.48 8.29
C GLY A 306 7.71 22.90 9.02
N THR A 307 6.54 23.44 8.67
CA THR A 307 5.25 23.08 9.25
C THR A 307 4.23 22.84 8.16
N CYS A 308 3.23 22.01 8.42
CA CYS A 308 2.04 21.84 7.60
C CYS A 308 0.79 21.87 8.49
N ASP A 309 -0.20 22.69 8.13
CA ASP A 309 -1.41 22.95 8.91
C ASP A 309 -1.13 23.31 10.39
N GLY A 310 -0.06 24.08 10.62
CA GLY A 310 0.37 24.52 11.93
C GLY A 310 1.09 23.45 12.76
N GLN A 311 1.26 22.23 12.25
CA GLN A 311 2.03 21.17 12.89
C GLN A 311 3.45 21.12 12.33
N LYS A 312 4.45 20.96 13.20
CA LYS A 312 5.82 20.75 12.78
C LYS A 312 5.94 19.41 12.04
N ASN A 313 6.58 19.42 10.88
CA ASN A 313 6.84 18.19 10.15
C ASN A 313 7.78 17.28 10.94
N GLY A 314 7.36 16.03 11.08
CA GLY A 314 8.15 14.95 11.64
C GLY A 314 8.63 13.99 10.55
N ASP A 315 9.42 13.02 10.95
CA ASP A 315 9.78 11.90 10.11
C ASP A 315 8.52 11.06 9.83
N LEU A 316 8.40 10.56 8.59
CA LEU A 316 7.31 9.69 8.16
C LEU A 316 7.86 8.32 7.75
N TYR A 317 7.15 7.27 8.14
CA TYR A 317 7.29 5.97 7.51
C TYR A 317 6.23 5.85 6.43
N GLN A 318 6.67 5.66 5.19
CA GLN A 318 5.78 5.61 4.03
C GLN A 318 5.84 4.23 3.38
N THR A 319 4.67 3.77 2.95
CA THR A 319 4.55 2.67 2.00
C THR A 319 3.87 3.17 0.74
N ALA A 320 4.48 2.94 -0.41
CA ALA A 320 4.00 3.34 -1.71
C ALA A 320 3.80 2.12 -2.61
N VAL A 321 2.62 1.98 -3.22
CA VAL A 321 2.35 0.98 -4.24
C VAL A 321 2.54 1.63 -5.60
N TYR A 322 3.45 1.10 -6.40
CA TYR A 322 3.71 1.52 -7.77
C TYR A 322 3.13 0.51 -8.75
N VAL A 323 2.56 1.02 -9.84
CA VAL A 323 2.10 0.22 -10.98
C VAL A 323 2.80 0.68 -12.26
N LYS A 324 3.14 -0.25 -13.13
CA LYS A 324 3.70 0.03 -14.44
C LYS A 324 2.57 0.22 -15.45
N GLU A 325 2.45 1.43 -16.00
CA GLU A 325 1.53 1.80 -17.08
C GLU A 325 2.34 2.03 -18.37
N GLY A 326 2.26 1.09 -19.31
CA GLY A 326 3.18 1.07 -20.45
C GLY A 326 4.63 0.85 -19.97
N ASP A 327 5.52 1.77 -20.30
CA ASP A 327 6.92 1.73 -19.86
C ASP A 327 7.20 2.54 -18.59
N ALA A 328 6.20 3.29 -18.08
CA ALA A 328 6.37 4.19 -16.95
C ALA A 328 5.83 3.59 -15.65
N TRP A 329 6.60 3.71 -14.57
CA TRP A 329 6.07 3.51 -13.22
C TRP A 329 5.22 4.71 -12.80
N LYS A 330 4.07 4.44 -12.18
CA LYS A 330 3.14 5.42 -11.61
C LYS A 330 2.87 5.07 -10.16
N LEU A 331 2.80 6.09 -9.30
CA LEU A 331 2.36 5.90 -7.93
C LEU A 331 0.85 5.64 -7.92
N ALA A 332 0.42 4.46 -7.45
CA ALA A 332 -0.97 4.03 -7.44
C ALA A 332 -1.63 4.12 -6.06
N TYR A 333 -0.84 3.99 -5.00
CA TYR A 333 -1.33 4.15 -3.63
C TYR A 333 -0.22 4.60 -2.70
N MET A 334 -0.54 5.35 -1.66
CA MET A 334 0.41 5.70 -0.61
C MET A 334 -0.23 5.61 0.79
N PHE A 335 0.56 5.16 1.77
CA PHE A 335 0.18 5.09 3.16
C PHE A 335 1.28 5.71 4.00
N GLU A 336 0.94 6.70 4.82
CA GLU A 336 1.90 7.46 5.61
C GLU A 336 1.55 7.36 7.09
N VAL A 337 2.55 7.11 7.93
CA VAL A 337 2.42 7.18 9.38
C VAL A 337 3.57 7.99 9.97
N PRO A 338 3.34 8.78 11.03
CA PRO A 338 4.41 9.42 11.77
C PRO A 338 5.41 8.39 12.30
N ALA A 339 6.70 8.70 12.25
CA ALA A 339 7.71 7.97 12.99
C ALA A 339 7.61 8.35 14.47
N MET A 340 6.92 7.51 15.25
CA MET A 340 6.82 7.62 16.71
C MET A 340 8.02 6.96 17.40
#